data_AF-A0A412AWY0-F1
#
_entry.id   AF-A0A412AWY0-F1
#
_cell.length_a   1.000
_cell.length_b   1.000
_cell.length_c   1.000
_cell.angle_alpha   90.00
_cell.angle_beta   90.00
_cell.angle_gamma   90.00
#
_symmetry.space_group_name_H-M   'P 1'
#
loop_
_entity.id
_entity.type
_entity.pdbx_description
1 polymer ?
#
loop_
_entity_poly.entity_id
_entity_poly.type
_entity_poly.pdbx_seq_one_letter_code
_entity_poly.pdbx_strand_id
1 'polypeptide(L)'
;MTYRQKGRFQQLEAWGVAFTCLTGLLLHFSYRLSGGAVWSILFGAANGSVWETVKIMALPYLCWSIVELCFLRLPLKNFVVARVTGLYVMTAGTIAFRLLYAGILGTSYAWADILGFAAFAALGFLISSKVMAADSNKIRPWFPTAAFALALFIAMYLTFTVNPPHISLFLDFSTGIYGIPPRNLDVGAVYLDALKEI
;
A
#
# COMPACT_ATOMS: atom_id res chain seq x y z
N MET A 1 26.14 -2.93 9.36
CA MET A 1 25.62 -4.30 9.57
C MET A 1 26.73 -5.30 9.34
N THR A 2 26.77 -6.40 10.08
CA THR A 2 27.66 -7.53 9.75
C THR A 2 27.17 -8.27 8.50
N TYR A 3 28.04 -9.04 7.82
CA TYR A 3 27.67 -9.81 6.62
C TYR A 3 26.48 -10.76 6.86
N ARG A 4 26.48 -11.46 8.01
CA ARG A 4 25.39 -12.36 8.41
C ARG A 4 24.07 -11.61 8.67
N GLN A 5 24.13 -10.40 9.22
CA GLN A 5 22.94 -9.54 9.38
C GLN A 5 22.40 -9.06 8.03
N LYS A 6 23.28 -8.73 7.07
CA LYS A 6 22.89 -8.31 5.72
C LYS A 6 22.11 -9.40 4.97
N GLY A 7 22.57 -10.65 5.03
CA GLY A 7 21.87 -11.78 4.42
C GLY A 7 20.48 -12.03 5.04
N ARG A 8 20.38 -11.97 6.37
CA ARG A 8 19.09 -12.10 7.07
C ARG A 8 18.13 -10.96 6.76
N PHE A 9 18.64 -9.74 6.61
CA PHE A 9 17.84 -8.58 6.21
C PHE A 9 17.25 -8.76 4.80
N GLN A 10 18.06 -9.18 3.82
CA GLN A 10 17.56 -9.45 2.46
C GLN A 10 16.52 -10.57 2.42
N GLN A 11 16.67 -11.62 3.23
CA GLN A 11 15.65 -12.67 3.36
C GLN A 11 14.34 -12.11 3.92
N LEU A 12 14.43 -11.29 4.97
CA LEU A 12 13.24 -10.65 5.57
C LEU A 12 12.56 -9.68 4.60
N GLU A 13 13.30 -8.98 3.76
CA GLU A 13 12.74 -8.13 2.70
C GLU A 13 11.92 -8.94 1.71
N ALA A 14 12.44 -10.08 1.24
CA ALA A 14 11.72 -10.97 0.33
C ALA A 14 10.45 -11.54 0.97
N TRP A 15 10.52 -11.95 2.24
CA TRP A 15 9.35 -12.36 3.01
C TRP A 15 8.36 -11.21 3.22
N GLY A 16 8.84 -9.98 3.35
CA GLY A 16 8.03 -8.78 3.45
C GLY A 16 7.23 -8.50 2.20
N VAL A 17 7.83 -8.69 1.02
CA VAL A 17 7.11 -8.62 -0.26
C VAL A 17 5.99 -9.67 -0.29
N ALA A 18 6.31 -10.94 0.00
CA ALA A 18 5.32 -12.01 0.00
C ALA A 18 4.18 -11.73 1.00
N PHE A 19 4.52 -11.32 2.22
CA PHE A 19 3.56 -10.95 3.26
C PHE A 19 2.66 -9.80 2.84
N THR A 20 3.23 -8.77 2.20
CA THR A 20 2.50 -7.58 1.73
C THR A 20 1.52 -7.93 0.64
N CYS A 21 1.92 -8.75 -0.34
CA CYS A 21 1.05 -9.23 -1.41
C CYS A 21 -0.10 -10.11 -0.88
N LEU A 22 0.23 -11.10 -0.05
CA LEU A 22 -0.78 -12.04 0.49
C LEU A 22 -1.77 -11.32 1.40
N THR A 23 -1.29 -10.52 2.34
CA THR A 23 -2.14 -9.79 3.27
C THR A 23 -2.94 -8.72 2.55
N GLY A 24 -2.32 -8.01 1.61
CA GLY A 24 -3.02 -7.03 0.76
C GLY A 24 -4.19 -7.65 -0.01
N LEU A 25 -3.99 -8.83 -0.60
CA LEU A 25 -5.06 -9.57 -1.28
C LEU A 25 -6.21 -9.94 -0.32
N LEU A 26 -5.90 -10.38 0.90
CA LEU A 26 -6.93 -10.67 1.91
C LEU A 26 -7.69 -9.40 2.32
N LEU A 27 -6.98 -8.30 2.52
CA LEU A 27 -7.56 -7.00 2.88
C LEU A 27 -8.43 -6.43 1.76
N HIS A 28 -8.08 -6.66 0.49
CA HIS A 28 -8.88 -6.28 -0.66
C HIS A 28 -10.30 -6.88 -0.59
N PHE A 29 -10.44 -8.15 -0.20
CA PHE A 29 -11.75 -8.80 -0.08
C PHE A 29 -12.45 -8.60 1.27
N SER A 30 -11.74 -8.12 2.29
CA SER A 30 -12.23 -8.07 3.67
C SER A 30 -13.51 -7.23 3.87
N TYR A 31 -13.65 -6.10 3.17
CA TYR A 31 -14.85 -5.26 3.27
C TYR A 31 -16.10 -6.00 2.80
N ARG A 32 -16.00 -6.65 1.64
CA ARG A 32 -17.08 -7.47 1.09
C ARG A 32 -17.40 -8.67 1.97
N LEU A 33 -16.38 -9.44 2.35
CA LEU A 33 -16.57 -10.67 3.13
C LEU A 33 -17.15 -10.41 4.52
N SER A 34 -16.92 -9.22 5.08
CA SER A 34 -17.46 -8.82 6.39
C SER A 34 -18.82 -8.12 6.32
N GLY A 35 -19.38 -7.91 5.12
CA GLY A 35 -20.63 -7.15 4.95
C GLY A 35 -20.50 -5.67 5.32
N GLY A 36 -19.31 -5.09 5.16
CA GLY A 36 -19.03 -3.68 5.47
C GLY A 36 -18.83 -3.38 6.95
N ALA A 37 -18.25 -4.32 7.71
CA ALA A 37 -17.96 -4.10 9.12
C ALA A 37 -16.94 -2.96 9.33
N VAL A 38 -17.04 -2.22 10.45
CA VAL A 38 -16.19 -1.03 10.71
C VAL A 38 -14.69 -1.33 10.63
N TRP A 39 -14.24 -2.47 11.15
CA TRP A 39 -12.82 -2.85 11.09
C TRP A 39 -12.32 -3.02 9.64
N SER A 40 -13.17 -3.49 8.74
CA SER A 40 -12.83 -3.72 7.34
C SER A 40 -12.75 -2.42 6.54
N ILE A 41 -13.43 -1.36 6.99
CA ILE A 41 -13.27 0.00 6.44
C ILE A 41 -11.91 0.56 6.82
N LEU A 42 -11.49 0.33 8.06
CA LEU A 42 -10.23 0.81 8.58
C LEU A 42 -9.04 0.13 7.91
N PHE A 43 -9.06 -1.21 7.81
CA PHE A 43 -7.91 -1.99 7.34
C PHE A 43 -7.99 -2.45 5.89
N GLY A 44 -9.20 -2.71 5.40
CA GLY A 44 -9.47 -3.24 4.08
C GLY A 44 -9.71 -2.17 3.02
N ALA A 45 -9.94 -2.63 1.78
CA ALA A 45 -10.39 -1.77 0.69
C ALA A 45 -11.91 -1.56 0.79
N ALA A 46 -12.35 -0.34 1.10
CA ALA A 46 -13.76 0.01 1.21
C ALA A 46 -14.44 0.09 -0.18
N ASN A 47 -13.68 0.43 -1.22
CA ASN A 47 -14.12 0.52 -2.61
C ASN A 47 -12.95 0.17 -3.57
N GLY A 48 -13.18 0.27 -4.89
CA GLY A 48 -12.18 -0.03 -5.92
C GLY A 48 -11.21 1.12 -6.29
N SER A 49 -11.16 2.20 -5.50
CA SER A 49 -10.32 3.36 -5.82
C SER A 49 -8.81 3.06 -5.69
N VAL A 50 -8.00 3.91 -6.34
CA VAL A 50 -6.53 3.84 -6.28
C VAL A 50 -6.03 4.05 -4.84
N TRP A 51 -6.66 4.96 -4.09
CA TRP A 51 -6.34 5.19 -2.67
C TRP A 51 -6.54 3.94 -1.82
N GLU A 52 -7.66 3.24 -1.99
CA GLU A 52 -7.95 2.02 -1.23
C GLU A 52 -6.91 0.92 -1.54
N THR A 53 -6.45 0.81 -2.79
CA THR A 53 -5.32 -0.06 -3.17
C THR A 53 -4.04 0.32 -2.41
N VAL A 54 -3.69 1.61 -2.37
CA VAL A 54 -2.52 2.12 -1.64
C VAL A 54 -2.63 1.81 -0.14
N LYS A 55 -3.82 1.95 0.44
CA LYS A 55 -4.08 1.69 1.86
C LYS A 55 -3.79 0.24 2.24
N ILE A 56 -4.30 -0.70 1.46
CA ILE A 56 -4.12 -2.14 1.70
C ILE A 56 -2.69 -2.63 1.38
N MET A 57 -1.90 -1.88 0.60
CA MET A 57 -0.45 -2.11 0.45
C MET A 57 0.34 -1.59 1.64
N ALA A 58 0.04 -0.37 2.07
CA ALA A 58 0.80 0.33 3.09
C ALA A 58 0.71 -0.34 4.46
N LEU A 59 -0.49 -0.81 4.85
CA LEU A 59 -0.69 -1.44 6.14
C LEU A 59 0.22 -2.67 6.35
N PRO A 60 0.17 -3.73 5.52
CA PRO A 60 1.03 -4.89 5.71
C PRO A 60 2.52 -4.59 5.51
N TYR A 61 2.88 -3.63 4.63
CA TYR A 61 4.25 -3.15 4.51
C TYR A 61 4.79 -2.59 5.83
N LEU A 62 4.00 -1.73 6.50
CA LEU A 62 4.36 -1.14 7.79
C LEU A 62 4.35 -2.18 8.93
N CYS A 63 3.37 -3.09 8.94
CA CYS A 63 3.34 -4.20 9.90
C CYS A 63 4.60 -5.07 9.80
N TRP A 64 5.01 -5.43 8.58
CA TRP A 64 6.23 -6.20 8.36
C TRP A 64 7.49 -5.43 8.78
N SER A 65 7.50 -4.12 8.54
CA SER A 65 8.60 -3.25 8.97
C SER A 65 8.80 -3.29 10.50
N ILE A 66 7.72 -3.37 11.29
CA ILE A 66 7.80 -3.52 12.75
C ILE A 66 8.44 -4.87 13.11
N VAL A 67 8.03 -5.96 12.44
CA VAL A 67 8.61 -7.30 12.60
C VAL A 67 10.12 -7.24 12.38
N GLU A 68 10.59 -6.69 11.26
CA GLU A 68 12.00 -6.61 10.93
C GLU A 68 12.82 -5.80 11.96
N LEU A 69 12.26 -4.68 12.43
CA LEU A 69 12.89 -3.85 13.46
C LEU A 69 13.08 -4.63 14.77
N CYS A 70 12.07 -5.39 15.19
CA CYS A 70 12.11 -6.22 16.40
C CYS A 70 13.12 -7.38 16.27
N PHE A 71 13.15 -8.06 15.12
CA PHE A 71 13.99 -9.25 14.92
C PHE A 71 15.48 -8.93 14.72
N LEU A 72 15.79 -7.83 14.04
CA LEU A 72 17.17 -7.49 13.67
C LEU A 72 17.80 -6.38 14.51
N ARG A 73 17.02 -5.68 15.35
CA ARG A 73 17.47 -4.56 16.21
C ARG A 73 18.30 -3.53 15.44
N LEU A 74 17.75 -3.12 14.30
CA LEU A 74 18.39 -2.23 13.34
C LEU A 74 18.52 -0.80 13.90
N PRO A 75 19.48 0.02 13.42
CA PRO A 75 19.56 1.42 13.80
C PRO A 75 18.29 2.17 13.40
N LEU A 76 17.45 2.48 14.41
CA LEU A 76 16.09 2.98 14.24
C LEU A 76 15.99 4.16 13.26
N LYS A 77 16.87 5.15 13.39
CA LYS A 77 16.82 6.36 12.56
C LYS A 77 16.98 6.04 11.07
N ASN A 78 17.97 5.23 10.73
CA ASN A 78 18.23 4.84 9.34
C ASN A 78 17.11 3.94 8.81
N PHE A 79 16.62 3.03 9.66
CA PHE A 79 15.54 2.13 9.31
C PHE A 79 14.25 2.87 8.99
N VAL A 80 13.85 3.85 9.82
CA VAL A 80 12.67 4.68 9.56
C VAL A 80 12.80 5.44 8.25
N VAL A 81 13.97 6.06 7.98
CA VAL A 81 14.19 6.75 6.69
C VAL A 81 14.05 5.78 5.51
N ALA A 82 14.68 4.60 5.60
CA ALA A 82 14.58 3.58 4.55
C ALA A 82 13.13 3.13 4.30
N ARG A 83 12.38 2.81 5.36
CA ARG A 83 10.99 2.34 5.26
C ARG A 83 10.04 3.40 4.73
N VAL A 84 10.20 4.63 5.18
CA VAL A 84 9.36 5.73 4.69
C VAL A 84 9.65 6.03 3.22
N THR A 85 10.92 6.05 2.81
CA THR A 85 11.25 6.20 1.38
C THR A 85 10.69 5.06 0.55
N GLY A 86 10.81 3.81 1.01
CA GLY A 86 10.23 2.65 0.35
C GLY A 86 8.71 2.72 0.24
N LEU A 87 8.03 3.11 1.33
CA LEU A 87 6.58 3.35 1.37
C LEU A 87 6.18 4.36 0.29
N TYR A 88 6.78 5.55 0.27
CA TYR A 88 6.40 6.60 -0.69
C TYR A 88 6.72 6.23 -2.14
N VAL A 89 7.81 5.50 -2.41
CA VAL A 89 8.07 5.02 -3.78
C VAL A 89 7.05 3.96 -4.21
N MET A 90 6.72 3.02 -3.33
CA MET A 90 5.68 2.01 -3.59
C MET A 90 4.34 2.67 -3.88
N THR A 91 3.92 3.62 -3.04
CA THR A 91 2.62 4.28 -3.18
C THR A 91 2.57 5.19 -4.40
N ALA A 92 3.58 6.04 -4.62
CA ALA A 92 3.65 6.90 -5.79
C ALA A 92 3.71 6.08 -7.10
N GLY A 93 4.49 5.00 -7.12
CA GLY A 93 4.56 4.08 -8.25
C GLY A 93 3.22 3.41 -8.55
N THR A 94 2.54 2.93 -7.51
CA THR A 94 1.20 2.32 -7.65
C THR A 94 0.18 3.31 -8.17
N ILE A 95 0.17 4.54 -7.64
CA ILE A 95 -0.74 5.61 -8.08
C ILE A 95 -0.48 5.95 -9.55
N ALA A 96 0.77 6.22 -9.90
CA ALA A 96 1.15 6.56 -11.26
C ALA A 96 0.79 5.44 -12.23
N PHE A 97 1.11 4.19 -11.89
CA PHE A 97 0.76 3.03 -12.70
C PHE A 97 -0.73 2.93 -12.91
N ARG A 98 -1.55 2.88 -11.86
CA ARG A 98 -3.00 2.72 -11.99
C ARG A 98 -3.65 3.84 -12.80
N LEU A 99 -3.25 5.09 -12.56
CA LEU A 99 -3.82 6.24 -13.30
C LEU A 99 -3.40 6.25 -14.77
N LEU A 100 -2.13 5.94 -15.09
CA LEU A 100 -1.65 5.88 -16.48
C LEU A 100 -2.25 4.71 -17.23
N TYR A 101 -2.21 3.52 -16.64
CA TYR A 101 -2.70 2.29 -17.25
C TYR A 101 -4.21 2.37 -17.54
N ALA A 102 -5.01 2.76 -16.54
CA ALA A 102 -6.45 2.91 -16.73
C ALA A 102 -6.77 4.06 -17.69
N GLY A 103 -6.01 5.16 -17.64
CA GLY A 103 -6.18 6.28 -18.56
C GLY A 103 -5.86 5.94 -20.03
N ILE A 104 -4.89 5.05 -20.27
CA ILE A 104 -4.52 4.61 -21.63
C ILE A 104 -5.52 3.60 -22.18
N LEU A 105 -5.93 2.62 -21.37
CA LEU A 105 -6.79 1.53 -21.84
C LEU A 105 -8.29 1.84 -21.74
N GLY A 106 -8.68 2.88 -21.01
CA GLY A 106 -10.08 3.24 -20.77
C GLY A 106 -10.83 2.25 -19.86
N THR A 107 -10.17 1.20 -19.37
CA THR A 107 -10.69 0.19 -18.45
C THR A 107 -9.57 -0.28 -17.52
N SER A 108 -9.92 -1.04 -16.47
CA SER A 108 -8.98 -1.65 -15.52
C SER A 108 -9.13 -3.16 -15.50
N TYR A 109 -8.02 -3.89 -15.64
CA TYR A 109 -8.02 -5.36 -15.60
C TYR A 109 -7.45 -5.83 -14.26
N ALA A 110 -8.16 -6.77 -13.61
CA ALA A 110 -7.77 -7.31 -12.31
C ALA A 110 -6.37 -7.93 -12.32
N TRP A 111 -5.98 -8.61 -13.41
CA TRP A 111 -4.65 -9.22 -13.53
C TRP A 111 -3.54 -8.16 -13.57
N ALA A 112 -3.76 -7.03 -14.25
CA ALA A 112 -2.80 -5.94 -14.34
C ALA A 112 -2.61 -5.26 -12.97
N ASP A 113 -3.72 -5.10 -12.23
CA ASP A 113 -3.69 -4.57 -10.87
C ASP A 113 -2.91 -5.47 -9.91
N ILE A 114 -3.09 -6.80 -9.99
CA ILE A 114 -2.35 -7.77 -9.17
C ILE A 114 -0.86 -7.74 -9.49
N LEU A 115 -0.48 -7.71 -10.77
CA LEU A 115 0.92 -7.61 -11.19
C LEU A 115 1.55 -6.29 -10.75
N GLY A 116 0.83 -5.17 -10.93
CA GLY A 116 1.25 -3.86 -10.46
C GLY A 116 1.46 -3.83 -8.95
N PHE A 117 0.51 -4.37 -8.18
CA PHE A 117 0.62 -4.48 -6.73
C PHE A 117 1.90 -5.20 -6.32
N ALA A 118 2.15 -6.39 -6.88
CA ALA A 118 3.34 -7.18 -6.55
C ALA A 118 4.63 -6.47 -6.96
N ALA A 119 4.67 -5.87 -8.15
CA ALA A 119 5.83 -5.16 -8.67
C ALA A 119 6.19 -3.93 -7.81
N PHE A 120 5.21 -3.10 -7.43
CA PHE A 120 5.45 -1.92 -6.63
C PHE A 120 5.70 -2.23 -5.15
N ALA A 121 5.11 -3.30 -4.61
CA ALA A 121 5.49 -3.83 -3.30
C ALA A 121 6.97 -4.24 -3.29
N ALA A 122 7.40 -5.03 -4.29
CA ALA A 122 8.80 -5.40 -4.45
C ALA A 122 9.70 -4.17 -4.60
N LEU A 123 9.30 -3.18 -5.40
CA LEU A 123 10.04 -1.93 -5.56
C LEU A 123 10.21 -1.18 -4.23
N GLY A 124 9.17 -1.09 -3.41
CA GLY A 124 9.23 -0.44 -2.10
C GLY A 124 10.25 -1.07 -1.15
N PHE A 125 10.26 -2.41 -1.06
CA PHE A 125 11.27 -3.15 -0.29
C PHE A 125 12.68 -2.99 -0.90
N LEU A 126 12.81 -3.08 -2.23
CA LEU A 126 14.10 -2.88 -2.90
C LEU A 126 14.69 -1.48 -2.64
N ILE A 127 13.87 -0.42 -2.70
CA ILE A 127 14.33 0.94 -2.40
C ILE A 127 14.68 1.09 -0.92
N SER A 128 13.85 0.59 -0.02
CA SER A 128 14.16 0.55 1.42
C SER A 128 15.51 -0.12 1.68
N SER A 129 15.73 -1.29 1.08
CA SER A 129 17.00 -2.02 1.15
C SER A 129 18.20 -1.20 0.66
N LYS A 130 18.05 -0.50 -0.47
CA LYS A 130 19.12 0.36 -1.02
C LYS A 130 19.42 1.54 -0.10
N VAL A 131 18.39 2.19 0.45
CA VAL A 131 18.55 3.31 1.41
C VAL A 131 19.21 2.82 2.69
N MET A 132 18.85 1.63 3.18
CA MET A 132 19.45 1.04 4.37
C MET A 132 20.93 0.66 4.18
N ALA A 133 21.33 0.33 2.96
CA ALA A 133 22.71 0.05 2.59
C ALA A 133 23.55 1.30 2.32
N ALA A 134 22.93 2.48 2.20
CA ALA A 134 23.63 3.73 1.97
C ALA A 134 24.38 4.22 3.21
N ASP A 135 25.25 5.22 3.03
CA ASP A 135 26.05 5.80 4.10
C ASP A 135 25.16 6.38 5.22
N SER A 136 25.30 5.80 6.41
CA SER A 136 24.56 6.18 7.61
C SER A 136 24.65 7.68 7.93
N ASN A 137 25.81 8.31 7.69
CA ASN A 137 25.98 9.73 8.00
C ASN A 137 25.18 10.63 7.06
N LYS A 138 24.90 10.16 5.84
CA LYS A 138 24.06 10.87 4.86
C LYS A 138 22.57 10.62 5.08
N ILE A 139 22.20 9.42 5.53
CA ILE A 139 20.79 9.04 5.73
C ILE A 139 20.23 9.55 7.05
N ARG A 140 21.00 9.46 8.14
CA ARG A 140 20.52 9.79 9.50
C ARG A 140 19.94 11.20 9.66
N PRO A 141 20.47 12.27 9.02
CA PRO A 141 19.90 13.61 9.10
C PRO A 141 18.47 13.72 8.55
N TRP A 142 18.05 12.83 7.65
CA TRP A 142 16.69 12.82 7.07
C TRP A 142 15.62 12.24 7.99
N PHE A 143 16.01 11.73 9.16
CA PHE A 143 15.09 11.10 10.10
C PHE A 143 13.89 12.00 10.49
N PRO A 144 14.05 13.28 10.85
CA PRO A 144 12.91 14.14 11.19
C PRO A 144 11.91 14.27 10.03
N THR A 145 12.42 14.46 8.80
CA THR A 145 11.60 14.55 7.59
C THR A 145 10.84 13.24 7.34
N ALA A 146 11.51 12.09 7.47
CA ALA A 146 10.88 10.78 7.31
C ALA A 146 9.81 10.53 8.38
N ALA A 147 10.08 10.88 9.64
CA ALA A 147 9.12 10.74 10.73
C ALA A 147 7.88 11.63 10.51
N PHE A 148 8.07 12.87 10.06
CA PHE A 148 6.98 13.78 9.71
C PHE A 148 6.16 13.24 8.53
N ALA A 149 6.82 12.77 7.47
CA ALA A 149 6.15 12.17 6.32
C ALA A 149 5.34 10.91 6.72
N LEU A 150 5.88 10.06 7.59
CA LEU A 150 5.13 8.92 8.12
C LEU A 150 3.89 9.35 8.92
N ALA A 151 4.03 10.37 9.78
CA ALA A 151 2.89 10.90 10.53
C ALA A 151 1.81 11.47 9.60
N LEU A 152 2.21 12.19 8.54
CA LEU A 152 1.30 12.69 7.51
C LEU A 152 0.59 11.54 6.78
N PHE A 153 1.33 10.50 6.39
CA PHE A 153 0.74 9.32 5.75
C PHE A 153 -0.29 8.64 6.65
N ILE A 154 0.00 8.48 7.95
CA ILE A 154 -0.94 7.90 8.92
C ILE A 154 -2.18 8.78 9.06
N ALA A 155 -2.04 10.11 9.10
CA ALA A 155 -3.18 11.02 9.14
C ALA A 155 -4.07 10.88 7.89
N MET A 156 -3.46 10.78 6.70
CA MET A 156 -4.18 10.50 5.46
C MET A 156 -4.89 9.14 5.51
N TYR A 157 -4.19 8.08 5.93
CA TYR A 157 -4.72 6.72 6.10
C TYR A 157 -6.02 6.70 6.91
N LEU A 158 -6.03 7.41 8.04
CA LEU A 158 -7.16 7.44 8.97
C LEU A 158 -8.32 8.33 8.50
N THR A 159 -8.06 9.31 7.62
CA THR A 159 -9.05 10.33 7.25
C THR A 159 -9.68 10.08 5.88
N PHE A 160 -8.88 9.75 4.87
CA PHE A 160 -9.31 9.84 3.48
C PHE A 160 -10.29 8.74 3.03
N THR A 161 -10.38 7.63 3.76
CA THR A 161 -11.44 6.64 3.51
C THR A 161 -12.82 7.21 3.88
N VAL A 162 -12.88 7.98 4.96
CA VAL A 162 -14.14 8.52 5.53
C VAL A 162 -14.52 9.85 4.87
N ASN A 163 -13.53 10.71 4.64
CA ASN A 163 -13.71 12.00 3.98
C ASN A 163 -12.71 12.14 2.81
N PRO A 164 -12.96 11.43 1.69
CA PRO A 164 -12.08 11.46 0.53
C PRO A 164 -12.13 12.83 -0.18
N PRO A 165 -10.98 13.39 -0.58
CA PRO A 165 -10.94 14.44 -1.58
C PRO A 165 -11.59 13.98 -2.90
N HIS A 166 -12.38 14.86 -3.52
CA HIS A 166 -13.10 14.54 -4.76
C HIS A 166 -12.20 14.70 -5.99
N ILE A 167 -11.18 13.85 -6.10
CA ILE A 167 -10.24 13.75 -7.23
C ILE A 167 -10.10 12.29 -7.66
N SER A 168 -9.62 12.04 -8.89
CA SER A 168 -9.55 10.69 -9.49
C SER A 168 -8.83 9.62 -8.66
N LEU A 169 -7.96 10.01 -7.72
CA LEU A 169 -7.27 9.09 -6.80
C LEU A 169 -8.25 8.35 -5.87
N PHE A 170 -9.34 8.99 -5.48
CA PHE A 170 -10.33 8.47 -4.50
C PHE A 170 -11.62 8.00 -5.16
N LEU A 171 -11.75 8.18 -6.48
CA LEU A 171 -12.89 7.73 -7.26
C LEU A 171 -12.76 6.23 -7.53
N ASP A 172 -13.82 5.49 -7.23
CA ASP A 172 -14.02 4.16 -7.78
C ASP A 172 -14.66 4.28 -9.17
N PHE A 173 -13.91 3.94 -10.22
CA PHE A 173 -14.38 4.07 -11.61
C PHE A 173 -15.54 3.12 -11.95
N SER A 174 -15.71 2.02 -11.21
CA SER A 174 -16.79 1.05 -11.47
C SER A 174 -18.13 1.52 -10.91
N THR A 175 -18.11 2.21 -9.77
CA THR A 175 -19.33 2.66 -9.06
C THR A 175 -19.59 4.16 -9.20
N GLY A 176 -18.57 4.95 -9.54
CA GLY A 176 -18.63 6.41 -9.54
C GLY A 176 -18.61 7.03 -8.14
N ILE A 177 -18.27 6.26 -7.10
CA ILE A 177 -18.40 6.65 -5.69
C ILE A 177 -17.05 6.97 -5.08
N TYR A 178 -17.06 7.88 -4.10
CA TYR A 178 -15.91 8.21 -3.26
C TYR A 178 -16.09 7.62 -1.86
N GLY A 179 -15.02 7.05 -1.31
CA GLY A 179 -15.01 6.56 0.08
C GLY A 179 -15.94 5.36 0.31
N ILE A 180 -16.62 5.35 1.45
CA ILE A 180 -17.43 4.20 1.90
C ILE A 180 -18.70 4.08 1.03
N PRO A 181 -18.94 2.94 0.35
CA PRO A 181 -20.16 2.74 -0.43
C PRO A 181 -21.42 2.80 0.45
N PRO A 182 -22.52 3.42 -0.03
CA PRO A 182 -23.78 3.45 0.70
C PRO A 182 -24.39 2.04 0.81
N ARG A 183 -25.05 1.77 1.93
CA ARG A 183 -25.57 0.44 2.30
C ARG A 183 -26.60 -0.16 1.31
N ASN A 184 -27.18 0.70 0.47
CA ASN A 184 -28.25 0.35 -0.47
C ASN A 184 -27.72 0.16 -1.90
N LEU A 185 -26.40 0.21 -2.11
CA LEU A 185 -25.82 -0.08 -3.42
C LEU A 185 -26.03 -1.58 -3.71
N ASP A 186 -26.69 -1.89 -4.81
CA ASP A 186 -26.90 -3.28 -5.22
C ASP A 186 -25.61 -3.85 -5.80
N VAL A 187 -24.76 -4.33 -4.89
CA VAL A 187 -23.41 -4.84 -5.18
C VAL A 187 -23.48 -5.99 -6.20
N GLY A 188 -24.60 -6.70 -6.30
CA GLY A 188 -24.79 -7.74 -7.32
C GLY A 188 -24.82 -7.19 -8.75
N ALA A 189 -25.47 -6.04 -8.98
CA ALA A 189 -25.66 -5.46 -10.31
C ALA A 189 -24.36 -4.84 -10.86
N VAL A 190 -23.64 -4.07 -10.03
CA VAL A 190 -22.37 -3.42 -10.43
C VAL A 190 -21.31 -4.45 -10.85
N TYR A 191 -21.24 -5.58 -10.14
CA TYR A 191 -20.25 -6.61 -10.43
C TYR A 191 -20.63 -7.53 -11.60
N LEU A 192 -21.92 -7.70 -11.92
CA LEU A 192 -22.31 -8.38 -13.15
C LEU A 192 -21.85 -7.62 -14.40
N ASP A 193 -21.75 -6.30 -14.32
CA ASP A 193 -21.19 -5.48 -15.39
C ASP A 193 -19.65 -5.51 -15.37
N ALA A 194 -19.01 -5.49 -14.19
CA ALA A 194 -17.54 -5.65 -14.09
C ALA A 194 -17.04 -7.05 -14.53
N LEU A 195 -17.84 -8.10 -14.34
CA LEU A 195 -17.53 -9.47 -14.79
C LEU A 195 -17.67 -9.64 -16.31
N LYS A 196 -18.44 -8.78 -16.99
CA LYS A 196 -18.51 -8.78 -18.47
C LYS A 196 -17.25 -8.20 -19.11
N GLU A 197 -16.42 -7.50 -18.35
CA GLU A 197 -15.15 -6.91 -18.81
C GLU A 197 -13.91 -7.78 -18.51
N ILE A 198 -14.11 -8.99 -17.95
CA ILE A 198 -13.08 -10.04 -17.81
C ILE A 198 -13.09 -10.92 -19.06
#